data_AF-A0A0C3PZE7-F1
#
_entry.id   AF-A0A0C3PZE7-F1
#
_cell.length_a   1.000
_cell.length_b   1.000
_cell.length_c   1.000
_cell.angle_alpha   90.00
_cell.angle_beta   90.00
_cell.angle_gamma   90.00
#
_symmetry.space_group_name_H-M   'P 1'
#
loop_
_entity.id
_entity.type
_entity.pdbx_description
1 polymer ?
#
loop_
_entity_poly.entity_id
_entity_poly.type
_entity_poly.pdbx_seq_one_letter_code
_entity_poly.pdbx_strand_id
1 'polypeptide(L)'
;KAPPGATVIPIILASDKTTLTSHTGGKNAHPLYLTIGNIRKNVRASINRKAYILLAYIPILETIKRKFKNKSMKTKLPGILNKRLYHKSLAKILLPLRNQHQDRPLETIDSDGYRRQTWRILMGWIADMEEVWTILCLGHFVCPFC
;
A
#
# COMPACT_ATOMS: atom_id res chain seq x y z
N LYS A 1 -1.08 18.27 6.49
CA LYS A 1 -2.40 18.97 6.49
C LYS A 1 -2.49 19.80 5.21
N ALA A 2 -3.61 19.79 4.49
CA ALA A 2 -3.76 20.59 3.27
C ALA A 2 -3.82 22.09 3.59
N PRO A 3 -3.26 22.97 2.74
CA PRO A 3 -3.38 24.41 2.92
C PRO A 3 -4.83 24.87 2.67
N PRO A 4 -5.26 26.02 3.26
CA PRO A 4 -6.58 26.58 3.02
C PRO A 4 -6.86 26.78 1.53
N GLY A 5 -8.06 26.44 1.07
CA GLY A 5 -8.47 26.56 -0.33
C GLY A 5 -7.98 25.45 -1.27
N ALA A 6 -7.09 24.55 -0.83
CA ALA A 6 -6.66 23.43 -1.65
C ALA A 6 -7.72 22.31 -1.72
N THR A 7 -7.83 21.69 -2.88
CA THR A 7 -8.71 20.54 -3.10
C THR A 7 -8.03 19.27 -2.63
N VAL A 8 -8.64 18.57 -1.67
CA VAL A 8 -8.06 17.32 -1.14
C VAL A 8 -8.33 16.16 -2.10
N ILE A 9 -7.28 15.40 -2.41
CA ILE A 9 -7.35 14.09 -3.06
C ILE A 9 -7.03 13.02 -2.01
N PRO A 10 -8.03 12.36 -1.41
CA PRO A 10 -7.79 11.29 -0.46
C PRO A 10 -7.23 10.09 -1.22
N ILE A 11 -6.01 9.66 -0.90
CA ILE A 11 -5.40 8.44 -1.42
C ILE A 11 -5.85 7.28 -0.54
N ILE A 12 -6.37 6.23 -1.15
CA ILE A 12 -6.72 4.97 -0.50
C ILE A 12 -5.86 3.89 -1.13
N LEU A 13 -5.09 3.19 -0.31
CA LEU A 13 -4.27 2.06 -0.75
C LEU A 13 -5.03 0.76 -0.53
N ALA A 14 -4.75 -0.24 -1.34
CA ALA A 14 -5.18 -1.60 -1.07
C ALA A 14 -4.03 -2.56 -1.33
N SER A 15 -3.91 -3.61 -0.53
CA SER A 15 -2.91 -4.64 -0.74
C SER A 15 -3.54 -6.00 -0.51
N ASP A 16 -3.16 -6.97 -1.34
CA ASP A 16 -3.61 -8.35 -1.27
C ASP A 16 -2.45 -9.25 -1.67
N LYS A 17 -2.10 -10.25 -0.87
CA LYS A 17 -0.99 -11.15 -1.19
C LYS A 17 -1.33 -11.99 -2.40
N THR A 18 -0.49 -11.95 -3.43
CA THR A 18 -0.68 -12.75 -4.64
C THR A 18 0.54 -13.59 -5.00
N THR A 19 0.29 -14.71 -5.67
CA THR A 19 1.32 -15.59 -6.23
C THR A 19 1.62 -15.17 -7.67
N LEU A 20 2.85 -14.71 -7.91
CA LEU A 20 3.28 -14.21 -9.22
C LEU A 20 3.65 -15.35 -10.18
N THR A 21 4.19 -16.47 -9.66
CA THR A 21 4.59 -17.62 -10.49
C THR A 21 4.25 -18.94 -9.81
N SER A 22 3.33 -19.71 -10.42
CA SER A 22 2.88 -20.99 -9.87
C SER A 22 3.79 -22.18 -10.24
N HIS A 23 4.55 -22.10 -11.35
CA HIS A 23 5.30 -23.24 -11.91
C HIS A 23 6.83 -23.11 -11.89
N THR A 24 7.40 -21.94 -11.59
CA THR A 24 8.85 -21.67 -11.67
C THR A 24 9.37 -20.93 -10.43
N GLY A 25 9.21 -21.54 -9.27
CA GLY A 25 9.92 -21.14 -8.05
C GLY A 25 9.15 -20.27 -7.05
N GLY A 26 7.81 -20.27 -7.10
CA GLY A 26 6.94 -19.78 -6.02
C GLY A 26 7.30 -18.38 -5.54
N LYS A 27 7.21 -17.38 -6.41
CA LYS A 27 7.44 -15.98 -6.01
C LYS A 27 6.12 -15.35 -5.61
N ASN A 28 6.00 -14.98 -4.34
CA ASN A 28 4.86 -14.23 -3.83
C ASN A 28 5.23 -12.74 -3.65
N ALA A 29 4.24 -11.88 -3.86
CA ALA A 29 4.36 -10.44 -3.64
C ALA A 29 3.02 -9.88 -3.15
N HIS A 30 3.04 -8.71 -2.51
CA HIS A 30 1.83 -7.93 -2.28
C HIS A 30 1.72 -6.88 -3.39
N PRO A 31 0.86 -7.03 -4.41
CA PRO A 31 0.42 -5.91 -5.21
C PRO A 31 -0.13 -4.81 -4.30
N LEU A 32 0.31 -3.59 -4.56
CA LEU A 32 -0.18 -2.39 -3.92
C LEU A 32 -1.02 -1.64 -4.95
N TYR A 33 -2.33 -1.58 -4.73
CA TYR A 33 -3.27 -0.81 -5.52
C TYR A 33 -3.49 0.56 -4.91
N LEU A 34 -3.80 1.54 -5.76
CA LEU A 34 -4.14 2.89 -5.39
C LEU A 34 -5.49 3.26 -6.00
N THR A 35 -6.33 3.91 -5.21
CA THR A 35 -7.55 4.59 -5.65
C THR A 35 -7.68 5.93 -4.93
N ILE A 36 -8.60 6.77 -5.39
CA ILE A 36 -8.86 8.07 -4.78
C ILE A 36 -10.26 8.15 -4.18
N GLY A 37 -10.37 8.88 -3.07
CA GLY A 37 -11.62 9.08 -2.33
C GLY A 37 -12.66 9.89 -3.08
N ASN A 38 -12.25 10.74 -4.02
CA ASN A 38 -13.14 11.57 -4.84
C ASN A 38 -13.99 10.75 -5.82
N ILE A 39 -13.64 9.48 -6.09
CA ILE A 39 -14.47 8.57 -6.88
C ILE A 39 -15.65 8.10 -6.03
N ARG A 40 -16.88 8.25 -6.56
CA ARG A 40 -18.11 7.76 -5.90
C ARG A 40 -17.99 6.26 -5.60
N LYS A 41 -18.48 5.84 -4.43
CA LYS A 41 -18.35 4.45 -3.94
C LYS A 41 -18.84 3.40 -4.95
N ASN A 42 -19.99 3.62 -5.58
CA ASN A 42 -20.57 2.72 -6.58
C ASN A 42 -19.67 2.59 -7.83
N VAL A 43 -19.06 3.69 -8.28
CA VAL A 43 -18.09 3.67 -9.39
C VAL A 43 -16.82 2.94 -8.98
N ARG A 44 -16.32 3.19 -7.76
CA ARG A 44 -15.13 2.53 -7.24
C ARG A 44 -15.29 1.02 -7.08
N ALA A 45 -16.47 0.57 -6.67
CA ALA A 45 -16.79 -0.85 -6.51
C ALA A 45 -17.05 -1.57 -7.85
N SER A 46 -17.24 -0.82 -8.95
CA SER A 46 -17.52 -1.41 -10.26
C SER A 46 -16.24 -1.94 -10.92
N ILE A 47 -16.20 -3.23 -11.19
CA ILE A 47 -15.08 -3.93 -11.87
C ILE A 47 -14.74 -3.26 -13.21
N ASN A 48 -15.76 -2.90 -14.01
CA ASN A 48 -15.57 -2.37 -15.36
C ASN A 48 -15.05 -0.92 -15.41
N ARG A 49 -15.02 -0.21 -14.28
CA ARG A 49 -14.69 1.22 -14.24
C ARG A 49 -13.22 1.51 -13.94
N LYS A 50 -12.41 0.45 -13.71
CA LYS A 50 -10.95 0.54 -13.50
C LYS A 50 -10.58 1.65 -12.49
N ALA A 51 -11.32 1.74 -11.39
CA ALA A 51 -11.14 2.77 -10.37
C ALA A 51 -9.91 2.56 -9.47
N TYR A 52 -9.17 1.48 -9.68
CA TYR A 52 -7.93 1.14 -9.01
C TYR A 52 -6.81 1.05 -10.06
N ILE A 53 -5.64 1.58 -9.69
CA ILE A 53 -4.41 1.38 -10.45
C ILE A 53 -3.45 0.52 -9.63
N LEU A 54 -2.72 -0.37 -10.30
CA LEU A 54 -1.61 -1.09 -9.67
C LEU A 54 -0.42 -0.13 -9.56
N LEU A 55 0.00 0.17 -8.34
CA LEU A 55 1.09 1.10 -8.06
C LEU A 55 2.46 0.41 -8.01
N ALA A 56 2.54 -0.75 -7.34
CA ALA A 56 3.78 -1.50 -7.18
C ALA A 56 3.54 -2.96 -6.79
N TYR A 57 4.58 -3.79 -6.89
CA TYR A 57 4.65 -5.10 -6.23
C TYR A 57 5.65 -5.03 -5.07
N ILE A 58 5.20 -5.34 -3.87
CA ILE A 58 6.06 -5.41 -2.67
C ILE A 58 6.58 -6.84 -2.53
N PRO A 59 7.90 -7.07 -2.56
CA PRO A 59 8.48 -8.41 -2.55
C PRO A 59 8.32 -9.12 -1.20
N ILE A 60 8.12 -10.45 -1.25
CA ILE A 60 8.11 -11.34 -0.09
C ILE A 60 9.34 -12.25 -0.14
N LEU A 61 10.08 -12.31 0.97
CA LEU A 61 11.29 -13.12 1.15
C LEU A 61 10.96 -14.54 1.62
N GLU A 62 10.35 -15.36 0.76
CA GLU A 62 9.93 -16.71 1.16
C GLU A 62 11.10 -17.66 1.42
N THR A 63 12.14 -17.58 0.58
CA THR A 63 13.29 -18.48 0.64
C THR A 63 14.33 -18.09 1.70
N ILE A 64 14.13 -16.97 2.41
CA ILE A 64 15.10 -16.49 3.40
C ILE A 64 15.26 -17.44 4.59
N LYS A 65 14.23 -18.25 4.89
CA LYS A 65 14.30 -19.28 5.94
C LYS A 65 15.48 -20.25 5.71
N ARG A 66 15.79 -20.57 4.45
CA ARG A 66 16.89 -21.48 4.07
C ARG A 66 18.27 -20.92 4.40
N LYS A 67 18.40 -19.60 4.57
CA LYS A 67 19.67 -18.93 4.90
C LYS A 67 20.05 -19.02 6.39
N PHE A 68 19.10 -19.35 7.27
CA PHE A 68 19.38 -19.49 8.70
C PHE A 68 19.68 -20.94 9.06
N LYS A 69 20.68 -21.18 9.91
CA LYS A 69 20.99 -22.52 10.42
C LYS A 69 20.18 -22.88 11.68
N ASN A 70 20.05 -21.94 12.61
CA ASN A 70 19.36 -22.13 13.89
C ASN A 70 17.82 -22.21 13.73
N LYS A 71 17.18 -23.20 14.36
CA LYS A 71 15.72 -23.41 14.33
C LYS A 71 14.92 -22.22 14.86
N SER A 72 15.37 -21.59 15.95
CA SER A 72 14.72 -20.40 16.52
C SER A 72 14.72 -19.22 15.54
N MET A 73 15.86 -19.01 14.85
CA MET A 73 15.99 -17.96 13.84
C MET A 73 15.13 -18.24 12.61
N LYS A 74 15.04 -19.50 12.16
CA LYS A 74 14.20 -19.90 11.02
C LYS A 74 12.71 -19.60 11.24
N THR A 75 12.24 -19.57 12.48
CA THR A 75 10.82 -19.31 12.79
C THR A 75 10.54 -17.82 12.93
N LYS A 76 11.33 -17.08 13.72
CA LYS A 76 11.01 -15.68 14.07
C LYS A 76 11.51 -14.66 13.06
N LEU A 77 12.74 -14.82 12.58
CA LEU A 77 13.44 -13.78 11.82
C LEU A 77 12.85 -13.51 10.43
N PRO A 78 12.37 -14.50 9.66
CA PRO A 78 11.75 -14.26 8.35
C PRO A 78 10.53 -13.33 8.43
N GLY A 79 9.68 -13.48 9.43
CA GLY A 79 8.51 -12.60 9.61
C GLY A 79 8.93 -11.16 9.88
N ILE A 80 9.92 -10.96 10.76
CA ILE A 80 10.48 -9.64 11.07
C ILE A 80 11.11 -8.99 9.83
N LEU A 81 11.89 -9.76 9.07
CA LEU A 81 12.56 -9.26 7.86
C LEU A 81 11.57 -8.92 6.75
N ASN A 82 10.52 -9.74 6.56
CA ASN A 82 9.45 -9.44 5.60
C ASN A 82 8.72 -8.15 5.97
N LYS A 83 8.32 -7.97 7.23
CA LYS A 83 7.71 -6.71 7.69
C LYS A 83 8.63 -5.51 7.48
N ARG A 84 9.92 -5.63 7.83
CA ARG A 84 10.91 -4.57 7.58
C ARG A 84 11.06 -4.24 6.09
N LEU A 85 11.08 -5.26 5.22
CA LEU A 85 11.16 -5.07 3.78
C LEU A 85 9.89 -4.41 3.22
N TYR A 86 8.73 -4.83 3.71
CA TYR A 86 7.44 -4.27 3.36
C TYR A 86 7.41 -2.77 3.66
N HIS A 87 7.73 -2.38 4.90
CA HIS A 87 7.77 -0.97 5.32
C HIS A 87 8.86 -0.15 4.63
N LYS A 88 10.04 -0.72 4.38
CA LYS A 88 11.08 -0.04 3.58
C LYS A 88 10.65 0.19 2.14
N SER A 89 9.94 -0.77 1.54
CA SER A 89 9.39 -0.63 0.19
C SER A 89 8.32 0.45 0.15
N LEU A 90 7.40 0.45 1.13
CA LEU A 90 6.37 1.49 1.25
C LEU A 90 6.96 2.88 1.45
N ALA A 91 8.00 3.03 2.27
CA ALA A 91 8.67 4.31 2.48
C ALA A 91 9.24 4.88 1.17
N LYS A 92 9.74 4.03 0.26
CA LYS A 92 10.19 4.44 -1.06
C LYS A 92 9.02 4.79 -1.99
N ILE A 93 7.99 3.95 -2.03
CA ILE A 93 6.82 4.14 -2.89
C ILE A 93 6.06 5.43 -2.52
N LEU A 94 5.91 5.70 -1.23
CA LEU A 94 5.16 6.85 -0.70
C LEU A 94 6.03 8.09 -0.51
N LEU A 95 7.31 8.05 -0.90
CA LEU A 95 8.20 9.20 -0.81
C LEU A 95 7.65 10.45 -1.52
N PRO A 96 7.05 10.37 -2.73
CA PRO A 96 6.45 11.54 -3.38
C PRO A 96 5.30 12.14 -2.57
N LEU A 97 4.52 11.30 -1.88
CA LEU A 97 3.42 11.78 -1.03
C LEU A 97 3.95 12.47 0.24
N ARG A 98 5.07 11.98 0.78
CA ARG A 98 5.75 12.58 1.94
C ARG A 98 6.37 13.93 1.59
N ASN A 99 6.98 14.04 0.41
CA ASN A 99 7.68 15.25 -0.02
C ASN A 99 6.75 16.31 -0.62
N GLN A 100 5.46 16.00 -0.81
CA GLN A 100 4.47 16.92 -1.37
C GLN A 100 4.42 18.30 -0.69
N HIS A 101 4.80 18.40 0.59
CA HIS A 101 4.87 19.68 1.30
C HIS A 101 6.01 20.60 0.82
N GLN A 102 7.09 20.03 0.28
CA GLN A 102 8.21 20.75 -0.32
C GLN A 102 7.95 21.05 -1.80
N ASP A 103 7.10 20.25 -2.43
CA ASP A 103 6.72 20.41 -3.83
C ASP A 103 5.60 21.45 -4.01
N ARG A 104 5.55 22.08 -5.19
CA ARG A 104 4.43 22.94 -5.58
C ARG A 104 3.11 22.13 -5.57
N PRO A 105 1.96 22.70 -5.14
CA PRO A 105 0.67 22.03 -5.25
C PRO A 105 0.44 21.54 -6.68
N LEU A 106 -0.05 20.29 -6.80
CA LEU A 106 -0.30 19.68 -8.10
C LEU A 106 -1.52 20.36 -8.74
N GLU A 107 -1.33 20.96 -9.91
CA GLU A 107 -2.43 21.48 -10.71
C GLU A 107 -3.07 20.35 -11.50
N THR A 108 -4.36 20.10 -11.26
CA THR A 108 -5.14 19.09 -11.98
C THR A 108 -6.45 19.69 -12.47
N ILE A 109 -7.04 19.07 -13.50
CA ILE A 109 -8.38 19.39 -13.98
C ILE A 109 -9.38 18.49 -13.23
N ASP A 110 -10.44 19.07 -12.68
CA ASP A 110 -11.51 18.30 -12.04
C ASP A 110 -12.48 17.66 -13.06
N SER A 111 -13.53 17.01 -12.57
CA SER A 111 -14.56 16.40 -13.44
C SER A 111 -15.37 17.43 -14.24
N ASP A 112 -15.36 18.68 -13.80
CA ASP A 112 -16.19 19.76 -14.33
C ASP A 112 -15.36 20.67 -15.28
N GLY A 113 -14.07 20.37 -15.47
CA GLY A 113 -13.16 21.09 -16.36
C GLY A 113 -12.37 22.23 -15.70
N TYR A 114 -12.55 22.48 -14.40
CA TYR A 114 -11.85 23.55 -13.69
C TYR A 114 -10.46 23.12 -13.23
N ARG A 115 -9.51 24.05 -13.33
CA ARG A 115 -8.17 23.87 -12.76
C ARG A 115 -8.21 24.01 -11.25
N ARG A 116 -7.70 23.00 -10.55
CA ARG A 116 -7.61 22.98 -9.08
C ARG A 116 -6.19 22.76 -8.63
N GLN A 117 -5.80 23.47 -7.58
CA GLN A 117 -4.64 23.10 -6.78
C GLN A 117 -5.03 21.96 -5.86
N THR A 118 -4.37 20.82 -6.03
CA THR A 118 -4.73 19.60 -5.33
C THR A 118 -3.70 19.18 -4.31
N TRP A 119 -4.20 18.63 -3.21
CA TRP A 119 -3.41 18.13 -2.09
C TRP A 119 -3.75 16.67 -1.82
N ARG A 120 -2.83 15.76 -2.14
CA ARG A 120 -3.01 14.34 -1.88
C ARG A 120 -2.73 14.04 -0.41
N ILE A 121 -3.56 13.21 0.21
CA ILE A 121 -3.43 12.79 1.61
C ILE A 121 -3.72 11.30 1.69
N LEU A 122 -2.83 10.51 2.28
CA LEU A 122 -3.13 9.11 2.58
C LEU A 122 -4.26 9.04 3.63
N MET A 123 -5.42 8.53 3.24
CA MET A 123 -6.65 8.57 4.04
C MET A 123 -7.05 7.19 4.55
N GLY A 124 -6.71 6.11 3.86
CA GLY A 124 -7.12 4.79 4.27
C GLY A 124 -6.36 3.67 3.57
N TRP A 125 -6.53 2.47 4.13
CA TRP A 125 -5.98 1.23 3.62
C TRP A 125 -7.07 0.15 3.62
N ILE A 126 -7.28 -0.50 2.48
CA ILE A 126 -8.16 -1.67 2.34
C ILE A 126 -7.27 -2.91 2.36
N ALA A 127 -7.43 -3.71 3.38
CA ALA A 127 -6.63 -4.91 3.63
C ALA A 127 -7.47 -5.91 4.41
N ASP A 128 -7.20 -7.20 4.22
CA ASP A 128 -7.71 -8.22 5.13
C ASP A 128 -6.87 -8.25 6.42
N MET A 129 -7.21 -9.15 7.35
CA MET A 129 -6.55 -9.24 8.65
C MET A 129 -5.06 -9.59 8.57
N GLU A 130 -4.63 -10.45 7.65
CA GLU A 130 -3.22 -10.82 7.49
C GLU A 130 -2.38 -9.64 7.01
N GLU A 131 -2.90 -8.87 6.04
CA GLU A 131 -2.29 -7.62 5.60
C GLU A 131 -2.30 -6.57 6.71
N VAL A 132 -3.38 -6.43 7.48
CA VAL A 132 -3.46 -5.50 8.62
C VAL A 132 -2.35 -5.78 9.63
N TRP A 133 -2.08 -7.06 9.96
CA TRP A 133 -0.95 -7.40 10.83
C TRP A 133 0.41 -7.00 10.24
N THR A 134 0.56 -7.11 8.93
CA THR A 134 1.80 -6.71 8.24
C THR A 134 1.97 -5.19 8.25
N ILE A 135 0.90 -4.45 7.95
CA ILE A 135 0.88 -2.98 7.93
C ILE A 135 1.15 -2.43 9.33
N LEU A 136 0.50 -2.97 10.36
CA LEU A 136 0.68 -2.51 11.74
C LEU A 136 1.90 -3.13 12.45
N CYS A 137 2.68 -3.95 11.75
CA CYS A 137 3.81 -4.72 12.31
C CYS A 137 3.45 -5.71 13.44
N LEU A 138 2.17 -6.06 13.63
CA LEU A 138 1.67 -6.93 14.70
C LEU A 138 1.97 -8.41 14.48
N GLY A 139 2.06 -9.17 15.57
CA GLY A 139 2.10 -10.64 15.51
C GLY A 139 0.82 -11.22 14.89
N HIS A 140 0.89 -12.45 14.36
CA HIS A 140 -0.31 -13.15 13.92
C HIS A 140 -1.23 -13.44 15.12
N PHE A 141 -2.54 -13.47 14.87
CA PHE A 141 -3.58 -13.72 15.88
C PHE A 141 -3.67 -12.66 16.99
N VAL A 142 -3.20 -11.45 16.71
CA VAL A 142 -3.37 -10.30 17.60
C VAL A 142 -4.52 -9.44 17.07
N CYS A 143 -5.43 -9.01 17.94
CA CYS A 143 -6.46 -8.07 17.51
C CYS A 143 -5.84 -6.66 17.41
N PRO A 144 -6.00 -5.96 16.27
CA PRO A 144 -5.35 -4.66 16.04
C PRO A 144 -6.02 -3.49 16.79
N PHE A 145 -7.12 -3.74 17.51
CA PHE A 145 -7.99 -2.71 18.09
C PHE A 145 -8.13 -2.74 19.63
N CYS A 146 -7.61 -3.75 20.33
CA CYS A 146 -7.97 -4.06 21.74
C CYS A 146 -6.89 -3.78 22.80
#